data_AF-A0A0N7IFG2-F1
#
_entry.id   AF-A0A0N7IFG2-F1
#
_cell.length_a   1.000
_cell.length_b   1.000
_cell.length_c   1.000
_cell.angle_alpha   90.00
_cell.angle_beta   90.00
_cell.angle_gamma   90.00
#
_symmetry.space_group_name_H-M   'P 1'
#
loop_
_entity.id
_entity.type
_entity.pdbx_description
1 polymer ?
#
loop_
_entity_poly.entity_id
_entity_poly.type
_entity_poly.pdbx_seq_one_letter_code
_entity_poly.pdbx_strand_id
1 'polypeptide(L)'
;MKMNKLFFGLLLQAAFYSGNLYAQTDLRTDAYSIIQDAVTDIVCSSSTDAIQKEKRVIQVLNEKGKEDASFVCLCDRFSSLKKFSGEVRDASGNVIRKIKKSELKITEYSDGLVSDDYYYFFEYTPSRYPVTITYEWEIKNSDGLIGYPSFVPQKSYNQSVAQASYRILTPADNPCRYRAINMQAEVRQQQTADGNWLTEVKVQSLPAIKKEPYSPSLSELLPRIYFTPLNFSFERTKGSMESWQSYGEWQYQLLSGRDQLPPTLKEELQKRTASCNTPYEKIAAIYQYLASTTRYVSIQLGIGGLQPIAAADVNRTGFGDCKGLSNYMRAMLTELGIPSVYTVISTTNRRLLADFASANQNNHVILQVPLPNDTLWLECTNPTLPLGYVHHSIAGHDALLVGPNGGTLCQLPTYADSLNTQVNNTLVTLQPDGSAKVEVKQTSRLFQYEDMASIIDMEPARQKDWLRSDINLVQAKVDAIRANEIKQKEPQLDISYTIESEQYGNKTGKRLFIPINIFHRSFYSPNNQGERTQSIQTNYGYLDIDSISIRLPEGYEIESLPKPVDQESKFGKFRSSITLGDAGNVFIVHRLLYYQGNYPKEDYTDFLDFRKSIATQYGAKIILKKSGE
;
A
#
# COMPACT_ATOMS: atom_id res chain seq x y z
N MET A 1 17.28 -87.15 27.49
CA MET A 1 18.59 -86.54 27.18
C MET A 1 18.38 -85.58 26.02
N LYS A 2 18.53 -84.28 26.28
CA LYS A 2 18.23 -83.16 25.38
C LYS A 2 19.33 -82.99 24.34
N MET A 3 18.99 -82.60 23.10
CA MET A 3 19.77 -81.60 22.36
C MET A 3 19.03 -81.05 21.13
N ASN A 4 18.76 -79.74 21.22
CA ASN A 4 18.76 -78.67 20.22
C ASN A 4 18.45 -78.98 18.74
N LYS A 5 17.42 -78.28 18.22
CA LYS A 5 17.57 -77.32 17.12
C LYS A 5 16.53 -76.20 17.26
N LEU A 6 17.02 -74.96 17.36
CA LEU A 6 16.28 -73.70 17.35
C LEU A 6 15.71 -73.43 15.95
N PHE A 7 14.46 -72.99 15.86
CA PHE A 7 13.90 -72.23 14.74
C PHE A 7 13.52 -70.84 15.27
N PHE A 8 14.08 -69.80 14.65
CA PHE A 8 13.76 -68.40 14.93
C PHE A 8 12.57 -67.99 14.05
N GLY A 9 11.44 -67.62 14.66
CA GLY A 9 10.29 -67.01 13.97
C GLY A 9 10.29 -65.49 14.17
N LEU A 10 10.31 -64.75 13.06
CA LEU A 10 10.09 -63.30 13.03
C LEU A 10 8.61 -62.99 13.32
N LEU A 11 8.34 -62.13 14.29
CA LEU A 11 7.05 -61.50 14.51
C LEU A 11 7.14 -60.03 14.06
N LEU A 12 6.54 -59.72 12.91
CA LEU A 12 6.31 -58.36 12.44
C LEU A 12 5.20 -57.72 13.28
N GLN A 13 5.51 -56.66 14.03
CA GLN A 13 4.51 -55.72 14.51
C GLN A 13 4.24 -54.68 13.43
N ALA A 14 3.03 -54.69 12.88
CA ALA A 14 2.52 -53.63 12.03
C ALA A 14 2.12 -52.43 12.89
N ALA A 15 2.86 -51.33 12.79
CA ALA A 15 2.42 -50.03 13.27
C ALA A 15 1.49 -49.41 12.21
N PHE A 16 0.21 -49.28 12.53
CA PHE A 16 -0.73 -48.50 11.73
C PHE A 16 -0.36 -47.02 11.84
N TYR A 17 0.33 -46.50 10.82
CA TYR A 17 0.37 -45.06 10.57
C TYR A 17 -0.98 -44.63 10.01
N SER A 18 -1.79 -43.95 10.82
CA SER A 18 -2.92 -43.16 10.34
C SER A 18 -2.37 -41.92 9.61
N GLY A 19 -1.99 -42.12 8.34
CA GLY A 19 -1.76 -41.01 7.43
C GLY A 19 -3.10 -40.32 7.14
N ASN A 20 -3.25 -39.08 7.58
CA ASN A 20 -4.29 -38.21 7.06
C ASN A 20 -4.10 -38.13 5.53
N LEU A 21 -5.07 -38.66 4.78
CA LEU A 21 -5.22 -38.41 3.34
C LEU A 21 -5.55 -36.93 3.15
N TYR A 22 -4.53 -36.07 3.11
CA TYR A 22 -4.66 -34.77 2.49
C TYR A 22 -4.85 -35.03 0.99
N ALA A 23 -5.99 -34.63 0.44
CA ALA A 23 -6.18 -34.60 -1.01
C ALA A 23 -4.99 -33.88 -1.63
N GLN A 24 -4.31 -34.51 -2.58
CA GLN A 24 -3.11 -33.97 -3.19
C GLN A 24 -3.48 -32.69 -3.96
N THR A 25 -3.22 -31.52 -3.38
CA THR A 25 -3.49 -30.23 -4.02
C THR A 25 -2.79 -30.18 -5.37
N ASP A 26 -3.54 -29.96 -6.45
CA ASP A 26 -2.94 -29.75 -7.77
C ASP A 26 -2.25 -28.38 -7.82
N LEU A 27 -0.92 -28.41 -7.74
CA LEU A 27 -0.09 -27.21 -7.72
C LEU A 27 -0.04 -26.48 -9.08
N ARG A 28 -0.60 -27.06 -10.15
CA ARG A 28 -0.68 -26.40 -11.47
C ARG A 28 -1.93 -25.55 -11.61
N THR A 29 -2.96 -25.78 -10.81
CA THR A 29 -4.20 -24.99 -10.85
C THR A 29 -3.89 -23.54 -10.50
N ASP A 30 -4.29 -22.62 -11.39
CA ASP A 30 -4.03 -21.18 -11.33
C ASP A 30 -2.55 -20.77 -11.19
N ALA A 31 -1.59 -21.68 -11.43
CA ALA A 31 -0.18 -21.40 -11.29
C ALA A 31 0.50 -21.02 -12.61
N TYR A 32 1.34 -20.00 -12.59
CA TYR A 32 2.28 -19.64 -13.64
C TYR A 32 3.71 -20.09 -13.29
N SER A 33 3.99 -20.27 -12.01
CA SER A 33 5.21 -20.88 -11.49
C SER A 33 4.93 -21.73 -10.25
N ILE A 34 5.83 -22.67 -9.96
CA ILE A 34 5.77 -23.55 -8.78
C ILE A 34 7.11 -23.48 -8.06
N ILE A 35 7.10 -23.10 -6.78
CA ILE A 35 8.22 -23.31 -5.88
C ILE A 35 8.29 -24.80 -5.54
N GLN A 36 9.18 -25.53 -6.21
CA GLN A 36 9.40 -26.96 -5.98
C GLN A 36 10.07 -27.21 -4.63
N ASP A 37 10.98 -26.32 -4.22
CA ASP A 37 11.69 -26.40 -2.95
C ASP A 37 12.17 -25.00 -2.54
N ALA A 38 11.93 -24.64 -1.29
CA ALA A 38 12.40 -23.39 -0.70
C ALA A 38 12.97 -23.65 0.68
N VAL A 39 14.26 -23.38 0.87
CA VAL A 39 14.95 -23.59 2.15
C VAL A 39 15.55 -22.28 2.60
N THR A 40 15.39 -21.96 3.88
CA THR A 40 16.09 -20.88 4.57
C THR A 40 16.68 -21.43 5.86
N ASP A 41 18.00 -21.38 6.00
CA ASP A 41 18.75 -21.89 7.16
C ASP A 41 19.61 -20.77 7.74
N ILE A 42 19.40 -20.46 9.01
CA ILE A 42 20.05 -19.34 9.69
C ILE A 42 20.76 -19.86 10.93
N VAL A 43 22.02 -19.50 11.08
CA VAL A 43 22.82 -19.78 12.27
C VAL A 43 23.30 -18.45 12.84
N CYS A 44 22.74 -18.06 13.99
CA CYS A 44 23.16 -16.90 14.75
C CYS A 44 24.27 -17.30 15.72
N SER A 45 25.48 -16.78 15.53
CA SER A 45 26.60 -17.00 16.44
C SER A 45 26.61 -16.04 17.63
N SER A 46 25.91 -14.91 17.52
CA SER A 46 25.80 -13.87 18.54
C SER A 46 24.55 -13.02 18.31
N SER A 47 24.35 -11.97 19.12
CA SER A 47 23.32 -10.94 18.89
C SER A 47 23.60 -10.01 17.70
N THR A 48 24.77 -10.13 17.07
CA THR A 48 25.23 -9.26 15.97
C THR A 48 25.57 -10.01 14.70
N ASP A 49 25.85 -11.31 14.77
CA ASP A 49 26.41 -12.07 13.64
C ASP A 49 25.57 -13.32 13.32
N ALA A 50 25.25 -13.48 12.04
CA ALA A 50 24.54 -14.65 11.54
C ALA A 50 24.98 -15.03 10.11
N ILE A 51 24.94 -16.32 9.82
CA ILE A 51 25.03 -16.84 8.45
C ILE A 51 23.65 -17.33 8.03
N GLN A 52 23.16 -16.82 6.90
CA GLN A 52 21.91 -17.22 6.28
C GLN A 52 22.22 -17.94 4.97
N LYS A 53 21.72 -19.15 4.82
CA LYS A 53 21.79 -19.94 3.58
C LYS A 53 20.39 -20.10 3.03
N GLU A 54 20.26 -19.91 1.73
CA GLU A 54 18.99 -20.06 1.05
C GLU A 54 19.11 -20.90 -0.20
N LYS A 55 18.04 -21.64 -0.47
CA LYS A 55 17.82 -22.37 -1.71
C LYS A 55 16.41 -22.10 -2.20
N ARG A 56 16.26 -21.90 -3.51
CA ARG A 56 14.97 -21.81 -4.19
C ARG A 56 15.03 -22.60 -5.49
N VAL A 57 14.13 -23.55 -5.67
CA VAL A 57 13.91 -24.30 -6.91
C VAL A 57 12.54 -23.89 -7.45
N ILE A 58 12.53 -23.24 -8.61
CA ILE A 58 11.35 -22.63 -9.21
C ILE A 58 11.12 -23.26 -10.58
N GLN A 59 9.97 -23.89 -10.78
CA GLN A 59 9.53 -24.33 -12.10
C GLN A 59 8.62 -23.26 -12.69
N VAL A 60 9.05 -22.59 -13.76
CA VAL A 60 8.25 -21.60 -14.49
C VAL A 60 7.47 -22.33 -15.58
N LEU A 61 6.15 -22.27 -15.54
CA LEU A 61 5.26 -23.10 -16.35
C LEU A 61 4.97 -22.49 -17.72
N ASN A 62 4.90 -21.16 -17.82
CA ASN A 62 4.60 -20.42 -19.04
C ASN A 62 5.08 -18.97 -18.95
N GLU A 63 4.92 -18.21 -20.04
CA GLU A 63 5.37 -16.83 -20.16
C GLU A 63 4.81 -15.88 -19.09
N LYS A 64 3.61 -16.14 -18.54
CA LYS A 64 3.02 -15.28 -17.50
C LYS A 64 3.79 -15.34 -16.18
N GLY A 65 4.59 -16.39 -15.96
CA GLY A 65 5.44 -16.57 -14.77
C GLY A 65 6.90 -16.20 -15.02
N LYS A 66 7.25 -15.59 -16.17
CA LYS A 66 8.64 -15.33 -16.54
C LYS A 66 9.43 -14.51 -15.52
N GLU A 67 8.76 -13.58 -14.82
CA GLU A 67 9.41 -12.72 -13.82
C GLU A 67 9.91 -13.53 -12.61
N ASP A 68 9.26 -14.66 -12.28
CA ASP A 68 9.70 -15.55 -11.19
C ASP A 68 11.00 -16.29 -11.51
N ALA A 69 11.48 -16.22 -12.77
CA ALA A 69 12.73 -16.85 -13.18
C ALA A 69 13.97 -16.03 -12.79
N SER A 70 13.81 -14.76 -12.44
CA SER A 70 14.89 -13.85 -12.10
C SER A 70 15.33 -14.01 -10.63
N PHE A 71 16.55 -13.58 -10.32
CA PHE A 71 17.09 -13.56 -8.96
C PHE A 71 17.27 -12.13 -8.48
N VAL A 72 16.88 -11.88 -7.22
CA VAL A 72 17.13 -10.64 -6.50
C VAL A 72 17.53 -10.98 -5.07
N CYS A 73 18.60 -10.37 -4.58
CA CYS A 73 19.05 -10.45 -3.20
C CYS A 73 19.41 -9.04 -2.73
N LEU A 74 18.65 -8.52 -1.76
CA LEU A 74 18.96 -7.29 -1.05
C LEU A 74 20.11 -7.55 -0.07
N CYS A 75 21.05 -6.62 -0.02
CA CYS A 75 22.11 -6.53 0.97
C CYS A 75 22.24 -5.06 1.39
N ASP A 76 22.93 -4.82 2.49
CA ASP A 76 23.17 -3.48 3.05
C ASP A 76 24.58 -3.43 3.65
N ARG A 77 24.91 -2.45 4.49
CA ARG A 77 26.21 -2.42 5.16
C ARG A 77 26.45 -3.56 6.15
N PHE A 78 25.37 -4.16 6.67
CA PHE A 78 25.42 -5.21 7.69
C PHE A 78 25.36 -6.60 7.08
N SER A 79 24.86 -6.73 5.86
CA SER A 79 24.61 -7.98 5.17
C SER A 79 25.37 -8.03 3.85
N SER A 80 25.98 -9.17 3.53
CA SER A 80 26.72 -9.32 2.28
C SER A 80 26.60 -10.72 1.70
N LEU A 81 26.33 -10.78 0.40
CA LEU A 81 26.30 -12.02 -0.36
C LEU A 81 27.71 -12.62 -0.43
N LYS A 82 27.92 -13.76 0.22
CA LYS A 82 29.20 -14.49 0.23
C LYS A 82 29.27 -15.51 -0.89
N LYS A 83 28.27 -16.38 -1.01
CA LYS A 83 28.22 -17.43 -2.03
C LYS A 83 26.95 -17.30 -2.86
N PHE A 84 27.05 -17.69 -4.13
CA PHE A 84 25.92 -17.76 -5.04
C PHE A 84 26.20 -18.80 -6.14
N SER A 85 25.18 -19.58 -6.47
CA SER A 85 25.12 -20.39 -7.68
C SER A 85 23.69 -20.44 -8.21
N GLY A 86 23.54 -20.34 -9.53
CA GLY A 86 22.28 -20.57 -10.23
C GLY A 86 22.42 -21.66 -11.30
N GLU A 87 21.33 -22.37 -11.57
CA GLU A 87 21.27 -23.39 -12.61
C GLU A 87 19.89 -23.39 -13.26
N VAL A 88 19.83 -23.48 -14.59
CA VAL A 88 18.58 -23.61 -15.36
C VAL A 88 18.57 -24.96 -16.06
N ARG A 89 17.45 -25.67 -15.91
CA ARG A 89 17.15 -26.95 -16.55
C ARG A 89 15.95 -26.85 -17.46
N ASP A 90 15.97 -27.60 -18.56
CA ASP A 90 14.82 -27.75 -19.43
C ASP A 90 13.80 -28.76 -18.89
N ALA A 91 12.69 -28.94 -19.62
CA ALA A 91 11.62 -29.86 -19.25
C ALA A 91 12.07 -31.33 -19.12
N SER A 92 13.17 -31.72 -19.79
CA SER A 92 13.75 -33.06 -19.70
C SER A 92 14.75 -33.20 -18.54
N GLY A 93 14.99 -32.13 -17.78
CA GLY A 93 15.93 -32.09 -16.66
C GLY A 93 17.39 -31.83 -17.05
N ASN A 94 17.68 -31.59 -18.34
CA ASN A 94 19.04 -31.29 -18.80
C ASN A 94 19.44 -29.87 -18.39
N VAL A 95 20.67 -29.71 -17.91
CA VAL A 95 21.22 -28.39 -17.59
C VAL A 95 21.49 -27.63 -18.90
N ILE A 96 20.83 -26.49 -19.05
CA ILE A 96 20.98 -25.63 -20.23
C ILE A 96 21.72 -24.33 -19.92
N ARG A 97 21.81 -23.94 -18.64
CA ARG A 97 22.58 -22.78 -18.21
C ARG A 97 23.04 -22.95 -16.77
N LYS A 98 24.28 -22.53 -16.50
CA LYS A 98 24.79 -22.30 -15.14
C LYS A 98 25.06 -20.81 -14.98
N ILE A 99 24.81 -20.28 -13.79
CA ILE A 99 24.90 -18.86 -13.47
C ILE A 99 25.85 -18.72 -12.29
N LYS A 100 26.91 -17.95 -12.47
CA LYS A 100 27.92 -17.70 -11.45
C LYS A 100 27.67 -16.37 -10.76
N LYS A 101 28.22 -16.21 -9.55
CA LYS A 101 28.16 -14.95 -8.79
C LYS A 101 28.69 -13.75 -9.61
N SER A 102 29.71 -13.96 -10.44
CA SER A 102 30.31 -12.92 -11.29
C SER A 102 29.39 -12.40 -12.40
N GLU A 103 28.29 -13.11 -12.69
CA GLU A 103 27.28 -12.68 -13.66
C GLU A 103 26.16 -11.84 -13.02
N LEU A 104 26.12 -11.76 -11.68
CA LEU A 104 25.16 -10.91 -10.98
C LEU A 104 25.53 -9.45 -11.19
N LYS A 105 24.53 -8.65 -11.56
CA LYS A 105 24.65 -7.20 -11.58
C LYS A 105 24.42 -6.68 -10.17
N ILE A 106 25.09 -5.57 -9.85
CA ILE A 106 24.90 -4.84 -8.60
C ILE A 106 24.29 -3.49 -8.95
N THR A 107 23.26 -3.08 -8.21
CA THR A 107 22.73 -1.73 -8.31
C THR A 107 22.34 -1.22 -6.93
N GLU A 108 22.65 0.05 -6.67
CA GLU A 108 22.27 0.80 -5.47
C GLU A 108 20.94 1.54 -5.70
N TYR A 109 20.07 1.03 -6.58
CA TYR A 109 19.03 1.82 -7.22
C TYR A 109 18.08 2.52 -6.23
N SER A 110 18.07 3.86 -6.29
CA SER A 110 16.83 4.66 -6.34
C SER A 110 17.13 6.15 -6.62
N ASP A 111 16.26 6.78 -7.40
CA ASP A 111 16.22 8.22 -7.56
C ASP A 111 15.61 8.85 -6.30
N GLY A 112 16.33 9.78 -5.65
CA GLY A 112 15.85 10.48 -4.44
C GLY A 112 16.01 9.74 -3.09
N LEU A 113 16.70 8.60 -3.04
CA LEU A 113 17.00 7.85 -1.81
C LEU A 113 18.52 7.61 -1.67
N VAL A 114 19.05 7.96 -0.51
CA VAL A 114 20.44 7.71 -0.09
C VAL A 114 20.43 6.56 0.90
N SER A 115 20.83 5.38 0.46
CA SER A 115 20.89 4.19 1.30
C SER A 115 22.18 3.41 1.09
N ASP A 116 22.53 2.60 2.09
CA ASP A 116 23.56 1.57 2.00
C ASP A 116 23.01 0.25 1.46
N ASP A 117 21.71 0.19 1.18
CA ASP A 117 21.04 -0.90 0.49
C ASP A 117 21.53 -1.03 -0.96
N TYR A 118 21.83 -2.26 -1.37
CA TYR A 118 22.15 -2.60 -2.75
C TYR A 118 21.60 -3.98 -3.10
N TYR A 119 21.27 -4.15 -4.38
CA TYR A 119 20.70 -5.38 -4.89
C TYR A 119 21.72 -6.11 -5.75
N TYR A 120 21.97 -7.37 -5.43
CA TYR A 120 22.43 -8.34 -6.42
C TYR A 120 21.22 -8.80 -7.23
N PHE A 121 21.29 -8.69 -8.54
CA PHE A 121 20.22 -9.15 -9.40
C PHE A 121 20.72 -9.86 -10.66
N PHE A 122 19.86 -10.74 -11.16
CA PHE A 122 20.05 -11.42 -12.42
C PHE A 122 18.70 -11.60 -13.09
N GLU A 123 18.53 -10.90 -14.21
CA GLU A 123 17.34 -11.00 -15.04
C GLU A 123 17.46 -12.21 -15.95
N TYR A 124 16.43 -13.04 -15.96
CA TYR A 124 16.36 -14.19 -16.84
C TYR A 124 14.98 -14.32 -17.47
N THR A 125 14.93 -14.25 -18.80
CA THR A 125 13.72 -14.51 -19.56
C THR A 125 13.87 -15.87 -20.25
N PRO A 126 13.12 -16.90 -19.81
CA PRO A 126 13.16 -18.21 -20.48
C PRO A 126 12.68 -18.10 -21.93
N SER A 127 13.41 -18.74 -22.86
CA SER A 127 13.03 -18.82 -24.28
C SER A 127 12.04 -19.95 -24.59
N ARG A 128 11.85 -20.87 -23.63
CA ARG A 128 10.94 -22.01 -23.71
C ARG A 128 10.39 -22.33 -22.32
N TYR A 129 9.25 -22.99 -22.28
CA TYR A 129 8.57 -23.39 -21.04
C TYR A 129 8.10 -24.85 -21.13
N PRO A 130 8.03 -25.58 -20.01
CA PRO A 130 8.49 -25.16 -18.68
C PRO A 130 10.03 -25.19 -18.57
N VAL A 131 10.56 -24.40 -17.64
CA VAL A 131 11.97 -24.47 -17.20
C VAL A 131 12.03 -24.56 -15.69
N THR A 132 13.09 -25.18 -15.17
CA THR A 132 13.35 -25.21 -13.73
C THR A 132 14.62 -24.44 -13.42
N ILE A 133 14.53 -23.43 -12.55
CA ILE A 133 15.66 -22.63 -12.09
C ILE A 133 15.94 -22.98 -10.64
N THR A 134 17.20 -23.23 -10.31
CA THR A 134 17.66 -23.39 -8.92
C THR A 134 18.62 -22.27 -8.59
N TYR A 135 18.36 -21.57 -7.48
CA TYR A 135 19.28 -20.61 -6.88
C TYR A 135 19.67 -21.07 -5.49
N GLU A 136 20.96 -20.98 -5.18
CA GLU A 136 21.53 -21.23 -3.86
C GLU A 136 22.46 -20.07 -3.50
N TRP A 137 22.30 -19.51 -2.31
CA TRP A 137 23.13 -18.40 -1.86
C TRP A 137 23.37 -18.38 -0.36
N GLU A 138 24.42 -17.67 0.05
CA GLU A 138 24.83 -17.49 1.44
C GLU A 138 25.05 -16.01 1.72
N ILE A 139 24.34 -15.46 2.71
CA ILE A 139 24.47 -14.09 3.21
C ILE A 139 25.15 -14.16 4.57
N LYS A 140 26.16 -13.31 4.77
CA LYS A 140 26.73 -13.05 6.10
C LYS A 140 26.17 -11.74 6.62
N ASN A 141 25.61 -11.78 7.83
CA ASN A 141 25.16 -10.62 8.59
C ASN A 141 26.15 -10.35 9.73
N SER A 142 26.51 -9.08 9.95
CA SER A 142 27.43 -8.62 11.00
C SER A 142 27.02 -7.24 11.52
N ASP A 143 27.02 -7.07 12.84
CA ASP A 143 26.73 -5.81 13.57
C ASP A 143 25.35 -5.17 13.30
N GLY A 144 24.37 -5.97 12.82
CA GLY A 144 23.11 -5.44 12.29
C GLY A 144 21.87 -6.33 12.41
N LEU A 145 21.78 -7.20 13.42
CA LEU A 145 20.66 -8.14 13.56
C LEU A 145 19.49 -7.57 14.41
N ILE A 146 18.77 -6.60 13.86
CA ILE A 146 17.54 -6.06 14.50
C ILE A 146 16.30 -6.93 14.23
N GLY A 147 16.35 -7.78 13.22
CA GLY A 147 15.28 -8.70 12.85
C GLY A 147 15.82 -9.92 12.09
N TYR A 148 14.98 -10.94 11.96
CA TYR A 148 15.27 -12.10 11.13
C TYR A 148 14.41 -12.07 9.86
N PRO A 149 14.88 -12.64 8.74
CA PRO A 149 14.05 -12.76 7.54
C PRO A 149 12.80 -13.56 7.87
N SER A 150 11.65 -13.07 7.43
CA SER A 150 10.37 -13.76 7.61
C SER A 150 10.32 -15.01 6.74
N PHE A 151 9.64 -16.06 7.20
CA PHE A 151 9.35 -17.22 6.37
C PHE A 151 8.14 -16.92 5.48
N VAL A 152 8.42 -16.69 4.19
CA VAL A 152 7.43 -16.37 3.16
C VAL A 152 7.63 -17.33 1.98
N PRO A 153 6.91 -18.47 1.94
CA PRO A 153 7.13 -19.53 0.94
C PRO A 153 6.82 -19.14 -0.50
N GLN A 154 5.83 -18.28 -0.72
CA GLN A 154 5.41 -17.78 -2.04
C GLN A 154 5.51 -16.25 -2.08
N LYS A 155 5.98 -15.68 -3.20
CA LYS A 155 6.26 -14.24 -3.32
C LYS A 155 5.39 -13.52 -4.34
N SER A 156 4.70 -14.27 -5.19
CA SER A 156 3.94 -13.75 -6.33
C SER A 156 2.50 -14.26 -6.31
N TYR A 157 1.59 -13.51 -6.95
CA TYR A 157 0.31 -14.08 -7.36
C TYR A 157 0.56 -15.22 -8.35
N ASN A 158 -0.38 -16.16 -8.41
CA ASN A 158 -0.35 -17.30 -9.32
C ASN A 158 0.94 -18.14 -9.18
N GLN A 159 1.51 -18.22 -7.98
CA GLN A 159 2.65 -19.07 -7.65
C GLN A 159 2.26 -20.04 -6.53
N SER A 160 2.39 -21.34 -6.78
CA SER A 160 2.15 -22.39 -5.79
C SER A 160 3.46 -22.88 -5.16
N VAL A 161 3.37 -23.63 -4.06
CA VAL A 161 4.53 -24.18 -3.34
C VAL A 161 4.34 -25.67 -3.09
N ALA A 162 5.26 -26.48 -3.60
CA ALA A 162 5.29 -27.92 -3.29
C ALA A 162 5.80 -28.15 -1.87
N GLN A 163 6.92 -27.55 -1.51
CA GLN A 163 7.44 -27.57 -0.14
C GLN A 163 8.32 -26.36 0.16
N ALA A 164 8.31 -25.94 1.42
CA ALA A 164 9.23 -24.95 1.94
C ALA A 164 9.60 -25.26 3.39
N SER A 165 10.81 -24.88 3.80
CA SER A 165 11.32 -25.05 5.16
C SER A 165 12.13 -23.86 5.62
N TYR A 166 12.07 -23.61 6.91
CA TYR A 166 12.85 -22.58 7.58
C TYR A 166 13.41 -23.13 8.88
N ARG A 167 14.69 -22.83 9.11
CA ARG A 167 15.43 -23.22 10.31
C ARG A 167 16.22 -22.02 10.82
N ILE A 168 16.13 -21.74 12.10
CA ILE A 168 16.99 -20.76 12.79
C ILE A 168 17.55 -21.35 14.08
N LEU A 169 18.87 -21.28 14.22
CA LEU A 169 19.60 -21.61 15.45
C LEU A 169 20.04 -20.31 16.14
N THR A 170 19.56 -20.09 17.36
CA THR A 170 19.89 -18.91 18.19
C THR A 170 20.60 -19.29 19.49
N PRO A 171 21.40 -18.39 20.08
CA PRO A 171 22.04 -18.60 21.38
C PRO A 171 21.05 -18.94 22.51
N ALA A 172 21.53 -19.66 23.53
CA ALA A 172 20.75 -20.10 24.69
C ALA A 172 20.04 -18.96 25.44
N ASP A 173 20.71 -17.80 25.53
CA ASP A 173 20.28 -16.60 26.26
C ASP A 173 19.43 -15.63 25.41
N ASN A 174 19.21 -15.92 24.13
CA ASN A 174 18.48 -15.06 23.22
C ASN A 174 17.61 -15.84 22.21
N PRO A 175 16.60 -16.60 22.68
CA PRO A 175 15.69 -17.32 21.79
C PRO A 175 14.95 -16.37 20.84
N CYS A 176 14.67 -16.82 19.63
CA CYS A 176 13.82 -16.07 18.72
C CYS A 176 12.34 -16.16 19.13
N ARG A 177 11.60 -15.07 18.88
CA ARG A 177 10.14 -15.03 18.93
C ARG A 177 9.59 -15.18 17.52
N TYR A 178 8.38 -15.71 17.39
CA TYR A 178 7.73 -15.85 16.10
C TYR A 178 6.24 -15.52 16.13
N ARG A 179 5.68 -15.15 14.97
CA ARG A 179 4.23 -14.95 14.79
C ARG A 179 3.78 -15.36 13.40
N ALA A 180 2.91 -16.37 13.33
CA ALA A 180 2.31 -16.85 12.08
C ALA A 180 1.09 -16.01 11.69
N ILE A 181 0.96 -15.69 10.40
CA ILE A 181 -0.17 -14.98 9.78
C ILE A 181 -0.56 -15.72 8.49
N ASN A 182 -1.85 -16.02 8.33
CA ASN A 182 -2.40 -16.83 7.21
C ASN A 182 -1.68 -18.17 6.99
N MET A 183 -0.99 -18.69 8.01
CA MET A 183 -0.16 -19.88 7.91
C MET A 183 -0.64 -20.93 8.91
N GLN A 184 -0.99 -22.10 8.41
CA GLN A 184 -1.29 -23.28 9.22
C GLN A 184 -0.08 -24.20 9.20
N ALA A 185 0.91 -23.90 10.03
CA ALA A 185 2.13 -24.70 10.16
C ALA A 185 2.52 -24.83 11.63
N GLU A 186 2.95 -26.03 12.02
CA GLU A 186 3.54 -26.26 13.34
C GLU A 186 4.96 -25.67 13.36
N VAL A 187 5.21 -24.74 14.29
CA VAL A 187 6.55 -24.21 14.56
C VAL A 187 7.13 -24.99 15.73
N ARG A 188 8.16 -25.79 15.48
CA ARG A 188 8.86 -26.55 16.51
C ARG A 188 10.01 -25.72 17.05
N GLN A 189 10.00 -25.42 18.34
CA GLN A 189 11.10 -24.76 19.04
C GLN A 189 11.61 -25.69 20.15
N GLN A 190 12.91 -26.00 20.14
CA GLN A 190 13.54 -26.91 21.10
C GLN A 190 14.97 -26.49 21.41
N GLN A 191 15.46 -26.86 22.60
CA GLN A 191 16.87 -26.72 22.93
C GLN A 191 17.71 -27.84 22.32
N THR A 192 18.91 -27.50 21.86
CA THR A 192 19.93 -28.44 21.40
C THR A 192 20.77 -28.93 22.57
N ALA A 193 21.59 -29.97 22.36
CA ALA A 193 22.40 -30.57 23.42
C ALA A 193 23.44 -29.59 24.03
N ASP A 194 23.87 -28.60 23.26
CA ASP A 194 24.76 -27.50 23.65
C ASP A 194 24.02 -26.29 24.24
N GLY A 195 22.69 -26.39 24.46
CA GLY A 195 21.87 -25.37 25.12
C GLY A 195 21.32 -24.27 24.21
N ASN A 196 21.74 -24.22 22.94
CA ASN A 196 21.19 -23.29 21.95
C ASN A 196 19.73 -23.60 21.61
N TRP A 197 19.02 -22.67 21.00
CA TRP A 197 17.63 -22.83 20.58
C TRP A 197 17.53 -23.08 19.08
N LEU A 198 16.90 -24.18 18.71
CA LEU A 198 16.59 -24.52 17.32
C LEU A 198 15.09 -24.32 17.10
N THR A 199 14.74 -23.44 16.15
CA THR A 199 13.36 -23.22 15.69
C THR A 199 13.22 -23.64 14.23
N GLU A 200 12.25 -24.51 13.96
CA GLU A 200 12.03 -25.13 12.65
C GLU A 200 10.56 -25.05 12.25
N VAL A 201 10.32 -24.81 10.97
CA VAL A 201 8.99 -24.92 10.35
C VAL A 201 9.12 -25.53 8.96
N LYS A 202 8.14 -26.36 8.60
CA LYS A 202 8.00 -26.96 7.28
C LYS A 202 6.55 -26.83 6.81
N VAL A 203 6.37 -26.54 5.53
CA VAL A 203 5.07 -26.49 4.87
C VAL A 203 5.14 -27.24 3.56
N GLN A 204 4.01 -27.83 3.18
CA GLN A 204 3.84 -28.57 1.95
C GLN A 204 2.54 -28.13 1.28
N SER A 205 2.53 -28.20 -0.06
CA SER A 205 1.33 -28.06 -0.88
C SER A 205 0.53 -26.76 -0.66
N LEU A 206 1.17 -25.60 -0.73
CA LEU A 206 0.45 -24.32 -0.74
C LEU A 206 -0.09 -24.04 -2.15
N PRO A 207 -1.40 -23.79 -2.31
CA PRO A 207 -1.99 -23.46 -3.60
C PRO A 207 -1.59 -22.05 -4.05
N ALA A 208 -1.69 -21.81 -5.36
CA ALA A 208 -1.46 -20.49 -5.92
C ALA A 208 -2.54 -19.49 -5.47
N ILE A 209 -2.13 -18.29 -5.06
CA ILE A 209 -3.06 -17.19 -4.80
C ILE A 209 -3.34 -16.47 -6.12
N LYS A 210 -4.54 -16.62 -6.66
CA LYS A 210 -4.97 -15.91 -7.89
C LYS A 210 -5.12 -14.41 -7.63
N LYS A 211 -4.69 -13.56 -8.56
CA LYS A 211 -5.02 -12.12 -8.49
C LYS A 211 -6.49 -11.90 -8.87
N GLU A 212 -7.31 -11.41 -7.95
CA GLU A 212 -8.73 -11.13 -8.16
C GLU A 212 -9.00 -9.62 -8.13
N PRO A 213 -9.92 -9.07 -8.95
CA PRO A 213 -10.32 -7.67 -8.85
C PRO A 213 -10.86 -7.35 -7.46
N TYR A 214 -10.47 -6.19 -6.90
CA TYR A 214 -10.85 -5.76 -5.55
C TYR A 214 -10.46 -6.77 -4.46
N SER A 215 -9.47 -7.63 -4.66
CA SER A 215 -8.93 -8.43 -3.57
C SER A 215 -8.11 -7.58 -2.60
N PRO A 216 -7.85 -8.07 -1.38
CA PRO A 216 -6.76 -7.56 -0.57
C PRO A 216 -5.43 -7.58 -1.31
N SER A 217 -4.48 -6.79 -0.81
CA SER A 217 -3.12 -6.80 -1.32
C SER A 217 -2.48 -8.17 -1.14
N LEU A 218 -1.50 -8.52 -1.98
CA LEU A 218 -0.79 -9.79 -1.84
C LEU A 218 -0.16 -9.93 -0.45
N SER A 219 0.37 -8.83 0.10
CA SER A 219 0.92 -8.78 1.44
C SER A 219 -0.07 -9.20 2.53
N GLU A 220 -1.36 -8.89 2.39
CA GLU A 220 -2.39 -9.30 3.35
C GLU A 220 -2.80 -10.77 3.20
N LEU A 221 -2.55 -11.38 2.04
CA LEU A 221 -2.98 -12.75 1.72
C LEU A 221 -1.87 -13.78 1.94
N LEU A 222 -0.60 -13.37 1.80
CA LEU A 222 0.53 -14.30 1.85
C LEU A 222 0.62 -15.05 3.18
N PRO A 223 0.73 -16.40 3.15
CA PRO A 223 1.05 -17.18 4.33
C PRO A 223 2.48 -16.85 4.76
N ARG A 224 2.65 -16.40 6.00
CA ARG A 224 3.94 -15.94 6.51
C ARG A 224 4.14 -16.26 7.98
N ILE A 225 5.40 -16.36 8.38
CA ILE A 225 5.80 -16.36 9.79
C ILE A 225 6.87 -15.30 9.99
N TYR A 226 6.60 -14.34 10.85
CA TYR A 226 7.58 -13.36 11.31
C TYR A 226 8.49 -14.00 12.34
N PHE A 227 9.77 -13.65 12.30
CA PHE A 227 10.75 -14.01 13.31
C PHE A 227 11.49 -12.76 13.77
N THR A 228 11.69 -12.63 15.07
CA THR A 228 12.41 -11.50 15.67
C THR A 228 13.29 -12.01 16.82
N PRO A 229 14.48 -11.45 17.04
CA PRO A 229 15.23 -11.72 18.27
C PRO A 229 14.45 -11.22 19.49
N LEU A 230 14.61 -11.86 20.66
CA LEU A 230 14.09 -11.31 21.91
C LEU A 230 14.83 -10.00 22.25
N ASN A 231 16.16 -10.05 22.31
CA ASN A 231 17.06 -8.92 22.48
C ASN A 231 17.92 -8.72 21.24
N PHE A 232 18.16 -7.48 20.83
CA PHE A 232 18.97 -7.18 19.65
C PHE A 232 20.09 -6.19 19.95
N SER A 233 21.10 -6.19 19.08
CA SER A 233 22.14 -5.16 19.05
C SER A 233 22.25 -4.61 17.63
N PHE A 234 22.22 -3.29 17.49
CA PHE A 234 22.22 -2.61 16.19
C PHE A 234 23.07 -1.34 16.28
N GLU A 235 24.18 -1.29 15.52
CA GLU A 235 25.23 -0.26 15.60
C GLU A 235 25.54 0.19 17.04
N ARG A 236 25.94 -0.78 17.89
CA ARG A 236 26.32 -0.59 19.31
C ARG A 236 25.21 -0.15 20.25
N THR A 237 23.98 0.03 19.76
CA THR A 237 22.80 0.20 20.61
C THR A 237 22.19 -1.17 20.95
N LYS A 238 21.43 -1.25 22.04
CA LYS A 238 20.79 -2.49 22.51
C LYS A 238 19.33 -2.23 22.82
N GLY A 239 18.46 -3.14 22.40
CA GLY A 239 17.03 -3.06 22.65
C GLY A 239 16.38 -4.43 22.81
N SER A 240 15.10 -4.42 23.13
CA SER A 240 14.29 -5.63 23.30
C SER A 240 13.00 -5.54 22.47
N MET A 241 12.69 -6.63 21.78
CA MET A 241 11.45 -6.82 21.04
C MET A 241 10.37 -7.50 21.90
N GLU A 242 10.58 -7.70 23.20
CA GLU A 242 9.62 -8.35 24.10
C GLU A 242 8.21 -7.75 23.98
N SER A 243 8.11 -6.43 23.93
CA SER A 243 6.85 -5.70 23.76
C SER A 243 7.04 -4.44 22.91
N TRP A 244 5.92 -3.84 22.49
CA TRP A 244 5.94 -2.53 21.85
C TRP A 244 6.47 -1.44 22.79
N GLN A 245 6.25 -1.60 24.11
CA GLN A 245 6.80 -0.71 25.13
C GLN A 245 8.33 -0.71 25.08
N SER A 246 8.96 -1.88 25.25
CA SER A 246 10.43 -2.02 25.28
C SER A 246 11.08 -1.61 23.95
N TYR A 247 10.43 -1.92 22.81
CA TYR A 247 10.92 -1.47 21.51
C TYR A 247 10.84 0.05 21.36
N GLY A 248 9.75 0.67 21.83
CA GLY A 248 9.62 2.12 21.84
C GLY A 248 10.59 2.81 22.81
N GLU A 249 10.96 2.19 23.93
CA GLU A 249 12.01 2.73 24.82
C GLU A 249 13.35 2.86 24.09
N TRP A 250 13.74 1.81 23.35
CA TRP A 250 14.93 1.85 22.52
C TRP A 250 14.86 2.93 21.43
N GLN A 251 13.73 3.05 20.72
CA GLN A 251 13.54 4.11 19.73
C GLN A 251 13.61 5.51 20.35
N TYR A 252 13.05 5.69 21.55
CA TYR A 252 13.12 6.96 22.26
C TYR A 252 14.57 7.33 22.62
N GLN A 253 15.40 6.36 23.00
CA GLN A 253 16.83 6.58 23.24
C GLN A 253 17.57 7.09 21.99
N LEU A 254 17.16 6.67 20.78
CA LEU A 254 17.76 7.17 19.53
C LEU A 254 17.52 8.66 19.31
N LEU A 255 16.51 9.25 19.94
CA LEU A 255 16.20 10.69 19.87
C LEU A 255 17.11 11.55 20.76
N SER A 256 17.77 10.95 21.75
CA SER A 256 18.54 11.66 22.78
C SER A 256 19.63 12.55 22.17
N GLY A 257 19.63 13.83 22.55
CA GLY A 257 20.60 14.83 22.09
C GLY A 257 20.44 15.27 20.64
N ARG A 258 19.42 14.79 19.92
CA ARG A 258 19.19 15.09 18.50
C ARG A 258 18.16 16.18 18.25
N ASP A 259 17.60 16.75 19.29
CA ASP A 259 16.59 17.81 19.27
C ASP A 259 17.16 19.21 19.54
N GLN A 260 18.49 19.33 19.59
CA GLN A 260 19.14 20.62 19.88
C GLN A 260 19.00 21.58 18.69
N LEU A 261 18.52 22.79 18.98
CA LEU A 261 18.38 23.89 18.01
C LEU A 261 19.45 24.97 18.25
N PRO A 262 20.02 25.58 17.20
CA PRO A 262 20.94 26.70 17.35
C PRO A 262 20.23 27.92 17.95
N PRO A 263 20.91 28.76 18.75
CA PRO A 263 20.30 29.93 19.39
C PRO A 263 19.58 30.87 18.41
N THR A 264 20.15 31.08 17.23
CA THR A 264 19.56 31.92 16.18
C THR A 264 18.21 31.41 15.69
N LEU A 265 18.02 30.08 15.59
CA LEU A 265 16.74 29.51 15.24
C LEU A 265 15.73 29.68 16.38
N LYS A 266 16.14 29.49 17.63
CA LYS A 266 15.25 29.70 18.79
C LYS A 266 14.68 31.12 18.81
N GLU A 267 15.54 32.12 18.62
CA GLU A 267 15.13 33.53 18.52
C GLU A 267 14.14 33.76 17.36
N GLU A 268 14.42 33.18 16.19
CA GLU A 268 13.53 33.27 15.02
C GLU A 268 12.16 32.62 15.28
N LEU A 269 12.10 31.46 15.95
CA LEU A 269 10.86 30.80 16.31
C LEU A 269 10.01 31.66 17.27
N GLN A 270 10.65 32.25 18.29
CA GLN A 270 9.97 33.15 19.22
C GLN A 270 9.44 34.40 18.50
N LYS A 271 10.25 35.02 17.64
CA LYS A 271 9.85 36.19 16.86
C LYS A 271 8.69 35.88 15.91
N ARG A 272 8.77 34.77 15.18
CA ARG A 272 7.74 34.32 14.23
C ARG A 272 6.39 34.06 14.90
N THR A 273 6.42 33.62 16.15
CA THR A 273 5.22 33.25 16.91
C THR A 273 4.78 34.30 17.93
N ALA A 274 5.43 35.47 17.96
CA ALA A 274 5.18 36.51 18.94
C ALA A 274 3.75 37.09 18.87
N SER A 275 3.15 37.12 17.68
CA SER A 275 1.76 37.59 17.46
C SER A 275 0.72 36.47 17.51
N CYS A 276 1.14 35.21 17.68
CA CYS A 276 0.23 34.07 17.75
C CYS A 276 -0.37 33.95 19.16
N ASN A 277 -1.68 33.90 19.24
CA ASN A 277 -2.45 33.87 20.49
C ASN A 277 -2.80 32.45 20.94
N THR A 278 -2.77 31.48 20.01
CA THR A 278 -3.17 30.09 20.28
C THR A 278 -2.05 29.11 19.95
N PRO A 279 -2.00 27.92 20.60
CA PRO A 279 -1.08 26.86 20.21
C PRO A 279 -1.22 26.47 18.73
N TYR A 280 -2.45 26.46 18.20
CA TYR A 280 -2.71 26.16 16.79
C TYR A 280 -2.05 27.17 15.85
N GLU A 281 -2.17 28.47 16.11
CA GLU A 281 -1.52 29.51 15.31
C GLU A 281 0.01 29.37 15.32
N LYS A 282 0.59 29.05 16.48
CA LYS A 282 2.03 28.78 16.58
C LYS A 282 2.44 27.57 15.75
N ILE A 283 1.71 26.46 15.89
CA ILE A 283 1.95 25.23 15.12
C ILE A 283 1.85 25.51 13.62
N ALA A 284 0.84 26.25 13.18
CA ALA A 284 0.65 26.61 11.79
C ALA A 284 1.82 27.44 11.23
N ALA A 285 2.27 28.45 11.98
CA ALA A 285 3.42 29.27 11.59
C ALA A 285 4.71 28.44 11.47
N ILE A 286 4.92 27.48 12.37
CA ILE A 286 6.11 26.61 12.34
C ILE A 286 6.00 25.52 11.26
N TYR A 287 4.80 24.98 11.01
CA TYR A 287 4.59 24.02 9.93
C TYR A 287 4.81 24.65 8.55
N GLN A 288 4.36 25.90 8.36
CA GLN A 288 4.69 26.67 7.17
C GLN A 288 6.19 26.96 7.05
N TYR A 289 6.85 27.29 8.18
CA TYR A 289 8.30 27.47 8.20
C TYR A 289 9.01 26.19 7.73
N LEU A 290 8.67 25.03 8.30
CA LEU A 290 9.18 23.72 7.88
C LEU A 290 9.02 23.51 6.36
N ALA A 291 7.83 23.79 5.82
CA ALA A 291 7.54 23.65 4.38
C ALA A 291 8.44 24.53 3.50
N SER A 292 8.72 25.76 3.95
CA SER A 292 9.50 26.73 3.18
C SER A 292 11.03 26.56 3.29
N THR A 293 11.52 25.90 4.34
CA THR A 293 12.96 25.82 4.62
C THR A 293 13.55 24.42 4.47
N THR A 294 12.71 23.40 4.25
CA THR A 294 13.17 22.01 4.16
C THR A 294 12.67 21.31 2.91
N ARG A 295 13.44 20.30 2.47
CA ARG A 295 13.02 19.33 1.46
C ARG A 295 13.17 17.91 2.00
N TYR A 296 12.29 17.02 1.58
CA TYR A 296 12.41 15.60 1.88
C TYR A 296 13.55 14.97 1.07
N VAL A 297 14.42 14.24 1.75
CA VAL A 297 15.42 13.36 1.13
C VAL A 297 15.41 12.07 1.92
N SER A 298 15.11 10.95 1.28
CA SER A 298 15.09 9.66 1.97
C SER A 298 16.52 9.22 2.29
N ILE A 299 16.83 9.01 3.57
CA ILE A 299 18.17 8.62 4.02
C ILE A 299 18.05 7.40 4.94
N GLN A 300 18.68 6.29 4.53
CA GLN A 300 18.68 5.03 5.24
C GLN A 300 20.10 4.47 5.26
N LEU A 301 20.96 5.05 6.11
CA LEU A 301 22.36 4.64 6.25
C LEU A 301 22.58 4.09 7.67
N GLY A 302 22.77 2.78 7.80
CA GLY A 302 23.01 2.15 9.10
C GLY A 302 21.95 2.47 10.15
N ILE A 303 22.36 2.90 11.34
CA ILE A 303 21.43 3.36 12.39
C ILE A 303 20.56 4.52 11.92
N GLY A 304 21.05 5.32 10.97
CA GLY A 304 20.30 6.42 10.35
C GLY A 304 19.02 5.97 9.63
N GLY A 305 18.85 4.68 9.35
CA GLY A 305 17.56 4.12 8.92
C GLY A 305 16.47 4.20 9.99
N LEU A 306 16.83 4.26 11.27
CA LEU A 306 15.93 4.26 12.43
C LEU A 306 16.12 5.46 13.37
N GLN A 307 17.28 6.11 13.33
CA GLN A 307 17.63 7.28 14.13
C GLN A 307 17.51 8.56 13.29
N PRO A 308 16.86 9.63 13.79
CA PRO A 308 16.78 10.88 13.05
C PRO A 308 18.14 11.56 12.90
N ILE A 309 18.33 12.31 11.82
CA ILE A 309 19.38 13.32 11.74
C ILE A 309 19.13 14.39 12.82
N ALA A 310 20.19 14.99 13.36
CA ALA A 310 20.06 16.01 14.39
C ALA A 310 19.31 17.25 13.87
N ALA A 311 18.48 17.85 14.70
CA ALA A 311 17.68 19.04 14.38
C ALA A 311 18.55 20.23 13.92
N ALA A 312 19.71 20.43 14.56
CA ALA A 312 20.70 21.44 14.13
C ALA A 312 21.25 21.18 12.71
N ASP A 313 21.41 19.92 12.32
CA ASP A 313 21.87 19.57 10.97
C ASP A 313 20.78 19.82 9.93
N VAL A 314 19.52 19.45 10.23
CA VAL A 314 18.37 19.77 9.35
C VAL A 314 18.26 21.27 9.13
N ASN A 315 18.39 22.09 10.19
CA ASN A 315 18.41 23.55 10.08
C ASN A 315 19.57 24.05 9.19
N ARG A 316 20.75 23.43 9.29
CA ARG A 316 21.95 23.84 8.55
C ARG A 316 21.88 23.44 7.07
N THR A 317 21.32 22.28 6.75
CA THR A 317 21.34 21.72 5.39
C THR A 317 20.04 21.93 4.61
N GLY A 318 18.93 22.18 5.30
CA GLY A 318 17.60 22.33 4.71
C GLY A 318 17.02 21.03 4.16
N PHE A 319 17.47 19.86 4.62
CA PHE A 319 16.87 18.58 4.24
C PHE A 319 16.78 17.60 5.40
N GLY A 320 15.86 16.64 5.28
CA GLY A 320 15.73 15.50 6.19
C GLY A 320 14.82 14.42 5.61
N ASP A 321 14.89 13.23 6.19
CA ASP A 321 13.96 12.14 5.94
C ASP A 321 12.77 12.19 6.92
N CYS A 322 11.91 11.16 6.95
CA CYS A 322 10.72 11.13 7.81
C CYS A 322 11.05 11.28 9.29
N LYS A 323 12.16 10.69 9.71
CA LYS A 323 12.64 10.73 11.08
C LYS A 323 13.20 12.11 11.41
N GLY A 324 14.06 12.62 10.55
CA GLY A 324 14.75 13.90 10.70
C GLY A 324 13.77 15.08 10.71
N LEU A 325 12.85 15.16 9.75
CA LEU A 325 11.88 16.26 9.67
C LEU A 325 10.87 16.22 10.82
N SER A 326 10.39 15.04 11.21
CA SER A 326 9.51 14.90 12.39
C SER A 326 10.22 15.26 13.70
N ASN A 327 11.49 14.87 13.84
CA ASN A 327 12.32 15.24 15.00
C ASN A 327 12.64 16.75 15.02
N TYR A 328 12.89 17.36 13.87
CA TYR A 328 13.11 18.79 13.73
C TYR A 328 11.85 19.60 14.10
N MET A 329 10.68 19.19 13.59
CA MET A 329 9.41 19.78 13.99
C MET A 329 9.15 19.64 15.49
N ARG A 330 9.39 18.44 16.07
CA ARG A 330 9.29 18.20 17.53
C ARG A 330 10.17 19.16 18.32
N ALA A 331 11.42 19.36 17.90
CA ALA A 331 12.36 20.27 18.54
C ALA A 331 11.87 21.74 18.50
N MET A 332 11.38 22.20 17.34
CA MET A 332 10.84 23.56 17.19
C MET A 332 9.59 23.77 18.05
N LEU A 333 8.70 22.79 18.14
CA LEU A 333 7.53 22.85 19.02
C LEU A 333 7.92 22.83 20.50
N THR A 334 8.93 22.04 20.88
CA THR A 334 9.44 21.97 22.25
C THR A 334 9.99 23.33 22.71
N GLU A 335 10.74 24.04 21.86
CA GLU A 335 11.23 25.40 22.13
C GLU A 335 10.09 26.39 22.42
N LEU A 336 8.92 26.18 21.81
CA LEU A 336 7.73 27.02 22.00
C LEU A 336 6.83 26.54 23.16
N GLY A 337 7.25 25.52 23.91
CA GLY A 337 6.48 24.93 25.01
C GLY A 337 5.26 24.12 24.55
N ILE A 338 5.27 23.62 23.31
CA ILE A 338 4.17 22.84 22.73
C ILE A 338 4.53 21.34 22.77
N PRO A 339 3.85 20.53 23.60
CA PRO A 339 4.11 19.10 23.68
C PRO A 339 3.84 18.39 22.35
N SER A 340 4.70 17.46 21.98
CA SER A 340 4.51 16.62 20.80
C SER A 340 5.21 15.27 20.96
N VAL A 341 4.67 14.23 20.31
CA VAL A 341 5.11 12.84 20.45
C VAL A 341 5.56 12.29 19.10
N TYR A 342 6.81 11.82 19.06
CA TYR A 342 7.37 11.15 17.89
C TYR A 342 6.57 9.88 17.60
N THR A 343 6.06 9.73 16.39
CA THR A 343 5.11 8.66 16.09
C THR A 343 5.57 7.86 14.87
N VAL A 344 5.68 6.55 15.04
CA VAL A 344 6.13 5.61 14.02
C VAL A 344 4.92 4.85 13.47
N ILE A 345 4.81 4.74 12.16
CA ILE A 345 3.62 4.25 11.47
C ILE A 345 3.99 3.48 10.21
N SER A 346 3.06 2.68 9.68
CA SER A 346 3.18 2.06 8.37
C SER A 346 2.27 2.74 7.36
N THR A 347 2.78 3.07 6.17
CA THR A 347 1.98 3.50 5.02
C THR A 347 1.39 2.33 4.23
N THR A 348 1.75 1.09 4.57
CA THR A 348 1.32 -0.14 3.88
C THR A 348 0.47 -1.03 4.78
N ASN A 349 0.87 -1.22 6.04
CA ASN A 349 0.14 -2.03 7.00
C ASN A 349 -0.84 -1.15 7.77
N ARG A 350 -2.13 -1.26 7.48
CA ARG A 350 -3.17 -0.55 8.24
C ARG A 350 -3.23 -1.00 9.70
N ARG A 351 -2.85 -2.25 9.99
CA ARG A 351 -2.87 -2.84 11.32
C ARG A 351 -1.50 -3.35 11.73
N LEU A 352 -1.15 -3.13 12.99
CA LEU A 352 0.05 -3.69 13.62
C LEU A 352 -0.31 -4.92 14.45
N LEU A 353 0.63 -5.85 14.55
CA LEU A 353 0.50 -7.03 15.42
C LEU A 353 0.70 -6.59 16.87
N ALA A 354 -0.40 -6.31 17.57
CA ALA A 354 -0.35 -5.79 18.94
C ALA A 354 0.37 -6.73 19.92
N ASP A 355 0.34 -8.04 19.68
CA ASP A 355 0.99 -9.08 20.47
C ASP A 355 2.45 -9.36 20.07
N PHE A 356 2.94 -8.75 18.99
CA PHE A 356 4.25 -9.06 18.41
C PHE A 356 4.97 -7.80 17.95
N ALA A 357 5.87 -7.26 18.78
CA ALA A 357 6.72 -6.14 18.38
C ALA A 357 7.81 -6.58 17.39
N SER A 358 8.02 -5.76 16.35
CA SER A 358 9.09 -5.96 15.38
C SER A 358 9.41 -4.64 14.68
N ALA A 359 10.70 -4.43 14.36
CA ALA A 359 11.14 -3.30 13.54
C ALA A 359 10.55 -3.29 12.12
N ASN A 360 10.12 -4.45 11.61
CA ASN A 360 9.73 -4.62 10.20
C ASN A 360 8.25 -4.35 9.89
N GLN A 361 7.47 -3.83 10.85
CA GLN A 361 6.04 -3.56 10.65
C GLN A 361 5.73 -2.12 10.23
N ASN A 362 6.63 -1.18 10.55
CA ASN A 362 6.49 0.24 10.25
C ASN A 362 7.51 0.69 9.22
N ASN A 363 7.22 1.78 8.50
CA ASN A 363 8.10 2.30 7.44
C ASN A 363 8.11 3.83 7.34
N HIS A 364 7.41 4.54 8.23
CA HIS A 364 7.25 5.99 8.18
C HIS A 364 7.18 6.61 9.58
N VAL A 365 7.44 7.92 9.66
CA VAL A 365 7.40 8.68 10.92
C VAL A 365 6.68 9.99 10.70
N ILE A 366 5.76 10.29 11.61
CA ILE A 366 4.98 11.52 11.71
C ILE A 366 5.08 12.11 13.13
N LEU A 367 4.37 13.20 13.39
CA LEU A 367 4.33 13.82 14.72
C LEU A 367 2.89 13.95 15.24
N GLN A 368 2.64 13.49 16.46
CA GLN A 368 1.41 13.76 17.19
C GLN A 368 1.57 15.02 18.03
N VAL A 369 0.59 15.92 18.00
CA VAL A 369 0.54 17.14 18.82
C VAL A 369 -0.78 17.17 19.59
N PRO A 370 -0.80 16.73 20.86
CA PRO A 370 -2.00 16.80 21.68
C PRO A 370 -2.36 18.26 22.01
N LEU A 371 -3.62 18.62 21.80
CA LEU A 371 -4.23 19.89 22.18
C LEU A 371 -5.33 19.64 23.22
N PRO A 372 -5.83 20.65 23.95
CA PRO A 372 -6.81 20.44 25.02
C PRO A 372 -8.09 19.67 24.63
N ASN A 373 -8.57 19.85 23.40
CA ASN A 373 -9.83 19.25 22.91
C ASN A 373 -9.66 18.52 21.56
N ASP A 374 -8.42 18.34 21.09
CA ASP A 374 -8.14 17.76 19.78
C ASP A 374 -6.72 17.15 19.77
N THR A 375 -6.39 16.38 18.76
CA THR A 375 -5.03 15.93 18.51
C THR A 375 -4.70 16.18 17.05
N LEU A 376 -3.67 16.98 16.80
CA LEU A 376 -3.16 17.17 15.44
C LEU A 376 -2.16 16.07 15.12
N TRP A 377 -2.23 15.59 13.88
CA TRP A 377 -1.26 14.67 13.30
C TRP A 377 -0.56 15.42 12.18
N LEU A 378 0.76 15.57 12.28
CA LEU A 378 1.55 16.36 11.36
C LEU A 378 2.34 15.44 10.44
N GLU A 379 2.05 15.53 9.14
CA GLU A 379 2.87 14.94 8.09
C GLU A 379 4.06 15.89 7.80
N CYS A 380 5.22 15.59 8.35
CA CYS A 380 6.41 16.46 8.26
C CYS A 380 7.24 16.24 6.99
N THR A 381 7.00 15.15 6.22
CA THR A 381 7.73 14.84 4.98
C THR A 381 7.11 15.44 3.75
N ASN A 382 5.80 15.68 3.80
CA ASN A 382 5.08 16.40 2.77
C ASN A 382 4.32 17.58 3.38
N PRO A 383 5.01 18.63 3.84
CA PRO A 383 4.37 19.80 4.44
C PRO A 383 3.66 20.70 3.43
N THR A 384 3.52 20.26 2.17
CA THR A 384 2.57 20.85 1.22
C THR A 384 1.13 20.42 1.54
N LEU A 385 0.95 19.27 2.21
CA LEU A 385 -0.33 18.84 2.73
C LEU A 385 -0.83 19.83 3.79
N PRO A 386 -2.15 20.05 3.88
CA PRO A 386 -2.70 20.99 4.86
C PRO A 386 -2.47 20.56 6.31
N LEU A 387 -2.23 21.54 7.20
CA LEU A 387 -1.97 21.28 8.61
C LEU A 387 -3.10 20.47 9.26
N GLY A 388 -2.74 19.34 9.87
CA GLY A 388 -3.66 18.47 10.61
C GLY A 388 -4.53 17.56 9.73
N TYR A 389 -4.39 17.62 8.40
CA TYR A 389 -5.01 16.67 7.48
C TYR A 389 -4.29 15.31 7.55
N VAL A 390 -5.05 14.24 7.75
CA VAL A 390 -4.54 12.86 7.81
C VAL A 390 -4.79 12.19 6.48
N HIS A 391 -3.76 12.12 5.64
CA HIS A 391 -3.87 11.64 4.26
C HIS A 391 -4.23 10.14 4.16
N HIS A 392 -4.77 9.72 3.02
CA HIS A 392 -5.42 8.40 2.89
C HIS A 392 -4.49 7.20 3.14
N SER A 393 -3.18 7.37 2.99
CA SER A 393 -2.17 6.33 3.21
C SER A 393 -1.84 6.05 4.69
N ILE A 394 -2.33 6.88 5.63
CA ILE A 394 -2.16 6.69 7.08
C ILE A 394 -3.47 6.83 7.88
N ALA A 395 -4.53 7.34 7.26
CA ALA A 395 -5.81 7.53 7.93
C ALA A 395 -6.39 6.19 8.44
N GLY A 396 -6.70 6.13 9.73
CA GLY A 396 -7.21 4.93 10.38
C GLY A 396 -6.18 3.82 10.60
N HIS A 397 -4.89 4.06 10.36
CA HIS A 397 -3.82 3.10 10.61
C HIS A 397 -3.44 3.05 12.09
N ASP A 398 -2.94 1.90 12.53
CA ASP A 398 -2.28 1.77 13.83
C ASP A 398 -0.89 2.41 13.76
N ALA A 399 -0.47 3.04 14.87
CA ALA A 399 0.82 3.70 15.02
C ALA A 399 1.40 3.43 16.40
N LEU A 400 2.72 3.56 16.51
CA LEU A 400 3.46 3.49 17.76
C LEU A 400 3.88 4.89 18.20
N LEU A 401 3.28 5.38 19.29
CA LEU A 401 3.70 6.58 19.98
C LEU A 401 4.99 6.28 20.75
N VAL A 402 6.06 7.02 20.48
CA VAL A 402 7.38 6.86 21.09
C VAL A 402 7.58 7.98 22.11
N GLY A 403 7.37 7.65 23.39
CA GLY A 403 7.47 8.57 24.52
C GLY A 403 8.49 8.14 25.58
N PRO A 404 8.64 8.92 26.66
CA PRO A 404 9.62 8.66 27.71
C PRO A 404 9.39 7.35 28.47
N ASN A 405 8.15 6.84 28.47
CA ASN A 405 7.77 5.56 29.09
C ASN A 405 7.78 4.40 28.08
N GLY A 406 8.35 4.60 26.90
CA GLY A 406 8.38 3.61 25.83
C GLY A 406 7.32 3.78 24.76
N GLY A 407 7.03 2.68 24.07
CA GLY A 407 6.10 2.61 22.95
C GLY A 407 4.66 2.32 23.38
N THR A 408 3.71 3.10 22.89
CA THR A 408 2.26 2.85 23.07
C THR A 408 1.57 2.79 21.71
N LEU A 409 0.81 1.72 21.44
CA LEU A 409 0.02 1.63 20.23
C LEU A 409 -1.22 2.51 20.31
N CYS A 410 -1.53 3.20 19.22
CA CYS A 410 -2.78 3.95 19.05
C CYS A 410 -3.28 3.80 17.61
N GLN A 411 -4.52 4.21 17.35
CA GLN A 411 -5.05 4.31 16.00
C GLN A 411 -5.23 5.78 15.63
N LEU A 412 -4.79 6.17 14.43
CA LEU A 412 -5.07 7.49 13.87
C LEU A 412 -6.57 7.64 13.55
N PRO A 413 -7.11 8.87 13.56
CA PRO A 413 -8.47 9.10 13.09
C PRO A 413 -8.58 8.81 11.58
N THR A 414 -9.82 8.63 11.14
CA THR A 414 -10.19 8.64 9.73
C THR A 414 -11.45 9.48 9.57
N TYR A 415 -11.82 9.78 8.33
CA TYR A 415 -12.98 10.59 8.02
C TYR A 415 -14.17 9.71 7.65
N ALA A 416 -15.38 10.18 7.93
CA ALA A 416 -16.57 9.50 7.45
C ALA A 416 -16.61 9.54 5.92
N ASP A 417 -16.99 8.43 5.27
CA ASP A 417 -17.09 8.31 3.81
C ASP A 417 -17.91 9.45 3.17
N SER A 418 -18.93 9.93 3.87
CA SER A 418 -19.79 11.03 3.41
C SER A 418 -19.12 12.42 3.37
N LEU A 419 -17.96 12.58 4.00
CA LEU A 419 -17.20 13.84 3.99
C LEU A 419 -16.15 13.87 2.88
N ASN A 420 -15.74 12.71 2.36
CA ASN A 420 -14.84 12.59 1.22
C ASN A 420 -15.63 12.87 -0.06
N THR A 421 -15.85 14.15 -0.38
CA THR A 421 -16.81 14.55 -1.42
C THR A 421 -16.17 15.05 -2.71
N GLN A 422 -16.78 14.71 -3.85
CA GLN A 422 -16.53 15.33 -5.14
C GLN A 422 -17.88 15.80 -5.70
N VAL A 423 -18.02 17.12 -5.81
CA VAL A 423 -19.27 17.76 -6.22
C VAL A 423 -19.05 18.46 -7.55
N ASN A 424 -19.71 17.98 -8.60
CA ASN A 424 -19.69 18.54 -9.94
C ASN A 424 -20.99 19.30 -10.20
N ASN A 425 -20.87 20.58 -10.52
CA ASN A 425 -21.97 21.40 -11.05
C ASN A 425 -21.68 21.70 -12.51
N THR A 426 -22.55 21.26 -13.40
CA THR A 426 -22.32 21.29 -14.84
C THR A 426 -23.48 21.93 -15.58
N LEU A 427 -23.17 22.88 -16.46
CA LEU A 427 -24.10 23.46 -17.41
C LEU A 427 -23.72 23.05 -18.82
N VAL A 428 -24.63 22.38 -19.52
CA VAL A 428 -24.48 21.95 -20.91
C VAL A 428 -25.38 22.83 -21.78
N THR A 429 -24.79 23.49 -22.78
CA THR A 429 -25.51 24.20 -23.83
C THR A 429 -25.41 23.40 -25.13
N LEU A 430 -26.46 22.65 -25.45
CA LEU A 430 -26.51 21.73 -26.58
C LEU A 430 -27.06 22.43 -27.84
N GLN A 431 -26.45 22.15 -28.99
CA GLN A 431 -26.83 22.68 -30.29
C GLN A 431 -27.63 21.68 -31.13
N PRO A 432 -28.40 22.15 -32.14
CA PRO A 432 -29.21 21.30 -33.03
C PRO A 432 -28.44 20.26 -33.86
N ASP A 433 -27.12 20.43 -34.02
CA ASP A 433 -26.22 19.53 -34.73
C ASP A 433 -25.61 18.43 -33.85
N GLY A 434 -25.77 18.53 -32.52
CA GLY A 434 -25.17 17.62 -31.54
C GLY A 434 -23.88 18.13 -30.90
N SER A 435 -23.37 19.29 -31.33
CA SER A 435 -22.28 19.96 -30.63
C SER A 435 -22.75 20.56 -29.29
N ALA A 436 -21.84 20.73 -28.33
CA ALA A 436 -22.14 21.39 -27.08
C ALA A 436 -20.94 22.12 -26.49
N LYS A 437 -21.25 23.19 -25.76
CA LYS A 437 -20.37 23.82 -24.79
C LYS A 437 -20.79 23.42 -23.39
N VAL A 438 -19.83 23.00 -22.56
CA VAL A 438 -20.04 22.57 -21.18
C VAL A 438 -19.23 23.45 -20.25
N GLU A 439 -19.84 23.94 -19.19
CA GLU A 439 -19.18 24.67 -18.11
C GLU A 439 -19.23 23.81 -16.85
N VAL A 440 -18.07 23.54 -16.24
CA VAL A 440 -17.95 22.67 -15.07
C VAL A 440 -17.38 23.45 -13.91
N LYS A 441 -17.97 23.27 -12.72
CA LYS A 441 -17.41 23.65 -11.43
C LYS A 441 -17.37 22.40 -10.54
N GLN A 442 -16.17 21.96 -10.21
CA GLN A 442 -15.91 20.81 -9.37
C GLN A 442 -15.35 21.26 -8.02
N THR A 443 -15.83 20.68 -6.93
CA THR A 443 -15.29 20.85 -5.57
C THR A 443 -14.95 19.49 -5.00
N SER A 444 -13.68 19.28 -4.63
CA SER A 444 -13.17 18.02 -4.08
C SER A 444 -12.68 18.23 -2.65
N ARG A 445 -12.98 17.31 -1.73
CA ARG A 445 -12.62 17.41 -0.29
C ARG A 445 -11.92 16.16 0.22
N LEU A 446 -11.08 16.33 1.25
CA LEU A 446 -10.37 15.23 1.94
C LEU A 446 -9.59 14.31 0.98
N PHE A 447 -9.82 13.00 0.99
CA PHE A 447 -9.10 12.05 0.13
C PHE A 447 -9.27 12.35 -1.36
N GLN A 448 -10.44 12.85 -1.78
CA GLN A 448 -10.65 13.27 -3.16
C GLN A 448 -10.01 14.64 -3.47
N TYR A 449 -9.78 15.49 -2.47
CA TYR A 449 -8.89 16.64 -2.64
C TYR A 449 -7.46 16.17 -2.94
N GLU A 450 -6.96 15.18 -2.19
CA GLU A 450 -5.60 14.65 -2.34
C GLU A 450 -5.38 14.03 -3.74
N ASP A 451 -6.35 13.26 -4.24
CA ASP A 451 -6.34 12.70 -5.60
C ASP A 451 -6.24 13.79 -6.69
N MET A 452 -6.83 14.97 -6.44
CA MET A 452 -6.93 16.04 -7.42
C MET A 452 -5.87 17.15 -7.25
N ALA A 453 -5.24 17.29 -6.08
CA ALA A 453 -4.36 18.41 -5.71
C ALA A 453 -3.19 18.62 -6.67
N SER A 454 -2.67 17.53 -7.25
CA SER A 454 -1.53 17.59 -8.19
C SER A 454 -1.80 18.46 -9.42
N ILE A 455 -3.06 18.71 -9.80
CA ILE A 455 -3.39 19.57 -10.95
C ILE A 455 -2.81 20.98 -10.80
N ILE A 456 -2.66 21.49 -9.58
CA ILE A 456 -2.20 22.87 -9.29
C ILE A 456 -0.79 23.09 -9.83
N ASP A 457 0.07 22.08 -9.71
CA ASP A 457 1.49 22.14 -10.09
C ASP A 457 1.75 21.55 -11.48
N MET A 458 0.71 21.08 -12.19
CA MET A 458 0.83 20.55 -13.54
C MET A 458 0.94 21.66 -14.60
N GLU A 459 1.77 21.41 -15.61
CA GLU A 459 1.79 22.24 -16.82
C GLU A 459 0.41 22.28 -17.52
N PRO A 460 -0.02 23.42 -18.10
CA PRO A 460 -1.37 23.60 -18.64
C PRO A 460 -1.82 22.53 -19.65
N ALA A 461 -0.92 22.01 -20.48
CA ALA A 461 -1.25 20.94 -21.42
C ALA A 461 -1.59 19.62 -20.71
N ARG A 462 -0.83 19.27 -19.65
CA ARG A 462 -1.09 18.06 -18.86
C ARG A 462 -2.38 18.18 -18.05
N GLN A 463 -2.71 19.38 -17.54
CA GLN A 463 -3.99 19.62 -16.88
C GLN A 463 -5.17 19.28 -17.81
N LYS A 464 -5.09 19.68 -19.08
CA LYS A 464 -6.13 19.37 -20.09
C LYS A 464 -6.24 17.87 -20.32
N ASP A 465 -5.11 17.19 -20.55
CA ASP A 465 -5.09 15.74 -20.79
C ASP A 465 -5.63 14.94 -19.60
N TRP A 466 -5.27 15.36 -18.39
CA TRP A 466 -5.70 14.72 -17.15
C TRP A 466 -7.21 14.86 -16.93
N LEU A 467 -7.77 16.08 -16.99
CA LEU A 467 -9.24 16.28 -16.91
C LEU A 467 -9.95 15.58 -18.07
N ARG A 468 -9.34 15.54 -19.25
CA ARG A 468 -9.90 14.86 -20.43
C ARG A 468 -10.01 13.35 -20.28
N SER A 469 -9.13 12.75 -19.48
CA SER A 469 -9.05 11.30 -19.30
C SER A 469 -10.32 10.70 -18.71
N ASP A 470 -11.02 11.42 -17.84
CA ASP A 470 -12.28 10.98 -17.22
C ASP A 470 -13.54 11.36 -18.02
N ILE A 471 -13.40 12.17 -19.08
CA ILE A 471 -14.53 12.58 -19.92
C ILE A 471 -14.88 11.51 -20.96
N ASN A 472 -16.10 10.98 -20.89
CA ASN A 472 -16.67 9.99 -21.82
C ASN A 472 -17.31 10.62 -23.07
N LEU A 473 -16.54 11.45 -23.77
CA LEU A 473 -16.91 12.00 -25.08
C LEU A 473 -15.80 11.71 -26.09
N VAL A 474 -16.13 11.66 -27.39
CA VAL A 474 -15.13 11.58 -28.47
C VAL A 474 -14.62 12.98 -28.77
N GLN A 475 -13.30 13.13 -28.91
CA GLN A 475 -12.62 14.38 -29.32
C GLN A 475 -13.01 15.66 -28.52
N ALA A 476 -13.53 15.54 -27.30
CA ALA A 476 -13.79 16.70 -26.46
C ALA A 476 -12.51 17.49 -26.15
N LYS A 477 -12.62 18.81 -26.13
CA LYS A 477 -11.55 19.75 -25.86
C LYS A 477 -11.78 20.41 -24.52
N VAL A 478 -10.78 20.36 -23.63
CA VAL A 478 -10.83 21.00 -22.30
C VAL A 478 -10.04 22.30 -22.35
N ASP A 479 -10.63 23.39 -21.85
CA ASP A 479 -10.04 24.73 -21.81
C ASP A 479 -10.48 25.50 -20.55
N ALA A 480 -9.97 26.73 -20.41
CA ALA A 480 -10.35 27.69 -19.36
C ALA A 480 -10.25 27.14 -17.92
N ILE A 481 -9.25 26.29 -17.66
CA ILE A 481 -9.01 25.67 -16.36
C ILE A 481 -8.58 26.74 -15.35
N ARG A 482 -9.23 26.75 -14.19
CA ARG A 482 -8.86 27.53 -13.00
C ARG A 482 -8.98 26.62 -11.79
N ALA A 483 -7.97 26.64 -10.93
CA ALA A 483 -7.97 25.89 -9.69
C ALA A 483 -7.79 26.86 -8.51
N ASN A 484 -8.51 26.63 -7.43
CA ASN A 484 -8.40 27.37 -6.17
C ASN A 484 -8.32 26.37 -5.01
N GLU A 485 -7.21 26.42 -4.29
CA GLU A 485 -6.90 25.49 -3.21
C GLU A 485 -7.17 26.11 -1.84
N ILE A 486 -7.83 25.37 -0.95
CA ILE A 486 -8.12 25.78 0.42
C ILE A 486 -7.45 24.80 1.38
N LYS A 487 -6.30 25.23 1.93
CA LYS A 487 -5.50 24.44 2.87
C LYS A 487 -5.97 24.64 4.30
N GLN A 488 -6.78 23.70 4.79
CA GLN A 488 -7.23 23.60 6.18
C GLN A 488 -7.28 22.11 6.60
N LYS A 489 -7.59 21.81 7.87
CA LYS A 489 -7.64 20.43 8.40
C LYS A 489 -8.50 19.48 7.56
N GLU A 490 -9.63 19.99 7.04
CA GLU A 490 -10.45 19.33 6.03
C GLU A 490 -10.28 20.05 4.69
N PRO A 491 -9.28 19.68 3.89
CA PRO A 491 -8.90 20.47 2.73
C PRO A 491 -9.89 20.36 1.57
N GLN A 492 -9.86 21.38 0.71
CA GLN A 492 -10.75 21.51 -0.43
C GLN A 492 -10.00 22.04 -1.66
N LEU A 493 -10.35 21.55 -2.84
CA LEU A 493 -9.92 22.07 -4.13
C LEU A 493 -11.14 22.36 -5.00
N ASP A 494 -11.24 23.61 -5.45
CA ASP A 494 -12.24 24.05 -6.41
C ASP A 494 -11.61 24.17 -7.80
N ILE A 495 -12.17 23.49 -8.79
CA ILE A 495 -11.72 23.54 -10.19
C ILE A 495 -12.89 24.02 -11.06
N SER A 496 -12.66 24.99 -11.94
CA SER A 496 -13.59 25.36 -12.99
C SER A 496 -12.95 25.23 -14.36
N TYR A 497 -13.68 24.71 -15.34
CA TYR A 497 -13.18 24.54 -16.70
C TYR A 497 -14.32 24.45 -17.71
N THR A 498 -14.00 24.54 -18.99
CA THR A 498 -14.94 24.38 -20.09
C THR A 498 -14.61 23.16 -20.93
N ILE A 499 -15.63 22.48 -21.44
CA ILE A 499 -15.50 21.41 -22.43
C ILE A 499 -16.23 21.82 -23.70
N GLU A 500 -15.59 21.66 -24.84
CA GLU A 500 -16.21 21.78 -26.17
C GLU A 500 -16.21 20.41 -26.84
N SER A 501 -17.32 20.03 -27.46
CA SER A 501 -17.41 18.79 -28.23
C SER A 501 -18.37 18.96 -29.40
N GLU A 502 -17.94 18.56 -30.59
CA GLU A 502 -18.77 18.46 -31.79
C GLU A 502 -19.72 17.26 -31.77
N GLN A 503 -19.51 16.32 -30.83
CA GLN A 503 -20.22 15.05 -30.74
C GLN A 503 -20.72 14.78 -29.31
N TYR A 504 -21.23 15.81 -28.64
CA TYR A 504 -21.87 15.63 -27.33
C TYR A 504 -23.15 14.80 -27.49
N GLY A 505 -24.02 15.23 -28.39
CA GLY A 505 -25.19 14.49 -28.83
C GLY A 505 -24.93 13.74 -30.13
N ASN A 506 -25.31 12.47 -30.20
CA ASN A 506 -25.21 11.72 -31.44
C ASN A 506 -26.49 11.86 -32.26
N LYS A 507 -26.40 12.44 -33.46
CA LYS A 507 -27.56 12.65 -34.34
C LYS A 507 -27.76 11.45 -35.26
N THR A 508 -28.95 10.87 -35.26
CA THR A 508 -29.33 9.80 -36.20
C THR A 508 -30.72 10.09 -36.76
N GLY A 509 -30.78 10.46 -38.04
CA GLY A 509 -32.02 10.90 -38.69
C GLY A 509 -32.60 12.15 -38.02
N LYS A 510 -33.85 12.05 -37.55
CA LYS A 510 -34.55 13.14 -36.83
C LYS A 510 -34.34 13.12 -35.31
N ARG A 511 -33.54 12.18 -34.78
CA ARG A 511 -33.30 11.99 -33.35
C ARG A 511 -31.91 12.44 -32.93
N LEU A 512 -31.80 12.90 -31.69
CA LEU A 512 -30.55 13.26 -31.03
C LEU A 512 -30.43 12.50 -29.71
N PHE A 513 -29.35 11.74 -29.55
CA PHE A 513 -29.07 10.93 -28.36
C PHE A 513 -28.06 11.63 -27.46
N ILE A 514 -28.50 12.07 -26.28
CA ILE A 514 -27.73 12.92 -25.37
C ILE A 514 -27.31 12.12 -24.15
N PRO A 515 -26.01 11.96 -23.85
CA PRO A 515 -25.57 11.33 -22.61
C PRO A 515 -26.04 12.13 -21.39
N ILE A 516 -26.50 11.43 -20.34
CA ILE A 516 -26.92 12.10 -19.10
C ILE A 516 -25.76 12.40 -18.15
N ASN A 517 -24.66 11.67 -18.29
CA ASN A 517 -23.41 11.93 -17.60
C ASN A 517 -22.24 11.69 -18.54
N ILE A 518 -21.29 12.61 -18.58
CA ILE A 518 -20.05 12.51 -19.36
C ILE A 518 -18.81 12.30 -18.49
N PHE A 519 -18.95 12.31 -17.17
CA PHE A 519 -17.89 12.02 -16.21
C PHE A 519 -17.88 10.53 -15.85
N HIS A 520 -16.97 10.11 -14.98
CA HIS A 520 -16.85 8.75 -14.47
C HIS A 520 -16.55 7.73 -15.56
N ARG A 521 -15.79 8.10 -16.60
CA ARG A 521 -15.37 7.17 -17.66
C ARG A 521 -14.64 5.96 -17.09
N SER A 522 -13.92 6.16 -16.00
CA SER A 522 -13.16 5.11 -15.32
C SER A 522 -14.01 4.25 -14.38
N PHE A 523 -15.30 4.57 -14.16
CA PHE A 523 -16.18 3.76 -13.34
C PHE A 523 -16.62 2.51 -14.12
N TYR A 524 -15.85 1.43 -13.95
CA TYR A 524 -16.11 0.15 -14.61
C TYR A 524 -16.61 -0.91 -13.64
N SER A 525 -17.33 -1.90 -14.17
CA SER A 525 -17.60 -3.17 -13.50
C SER A 525 -16.77 -4.25 -14.19
N PRO A 526 -15.85 -4.94 -13.50
CA PRO A 526 -15.12 -6.05 -14.12
C PRO A 526 -16.09 -7.15 -14.52
N ASN A 527 -15.73 -7.90 -15.55
CA ASN A 527 -16.42 -9.15 -15.87
C ASN A 527 -16.17 -10.17 -14.75
N ASN A 528 -17.17 -11.01 -14.48
CA ASN A 528 -17.01 -12.11 -13.53
C ASN A 528 -15.89 -13.05 -14.02
N GLN A 529 -14.89 -13.32 -13.16
CA GLN A 529 -13.68 -14.10 -13.48
C GLN A 529 -13.73 -15.55 -12.97
N GLY A 530 -14.94 -16.08 -12.75
CA GLY A 530 -15.18 -17.45 -12.26
C GLY A 530 -15.41 -17.49 -10.75
N GLU A 531 -15.09 -18.62 -10.12
CA GLU A 531 -15.22 -18.77 -8.67
C GLU A 531 -14.22 -17.86 -7.94
N ARG A 532 -14.73 -17.06 -6.99
CA ARG A 532 -13.95 -16.13 -6.17
C ARG A 532 -13.50 -16.81 -4.89
N THR A 533 -12.26 -16.55 -4.47
CA THR A 533 -11.68 -17.11 -3.25
C THR A 533 -11.42 -16.07 -2.17
N GLN A 534 -11.25 -14.80 -2.54
CA GLN A 534 -10.85 -13.73 -1.63
C GLN A 534 -12.00 -12.77 -1.31
N SER A 535 -11.90 -12.07 -0.19
CA SER A 535 -12.83 -11.00 0.16
C SER A 535 -12.73 -9.83 -0.83
N ILE A 536 -13.67 -8.90 -0.75
CA ILE A 536 -13.72 -7.68 -1.56
C ILE A 536 -13.26 -6.52 -0.68
N GLN A 537 -12.24 -5.79 -1.10
CA GLN A 537 -11.69 -4.66 -0.36
C GLN A 537 -11.82 -3.36 -1.16
N THR A 538 -12.37 -2.35 -0.50
CA THR A 538 -12.41 -0.96 -1.00
C THR A 538 -11.59 -0.09 -0.06
N ASN A 539 -10.65 0.68 -0.61
CA ASN A 539 -9.58 1.33 0.19
C ASN A 539 -10.06 2.55 0.99
N TYR A 540 -11.02 3.30 0.43
CA TYR A 540 -11.74 4.37 1.12
C TYR A 540 -13.12 4.55 0.48
N GLY A 541 -14.06 5.10 1.24
CA GLY A 541 -15.37 5.49 0.75
C GLY A 541 -15.43 6.97 0.44
N TYR A 542 -16.43 7.35 -0.35
CA TYR A 542 -16.58 8.69 -0.90
C TYR A 542 -18.03 9.02 -1.22
N LEU A 543 -18.31 10.31 -1.42
CA LEU A 543 -19.58 10.85 -1.85
C LEU A 543 -19.42 11.69 -3.11
N ASP A 544 -19.81 11.12 -4.24
CA ASP A 544 -19.86 11.84 -5.51
C ASP A 544 -21.25 12.41 -5.74
N ILE A 545 -21.31 13.67 -6.15
CA ILE A 545 -22.55 14.38 -6.49
C ILE A 545 -22.35 15.08 -7.84
N ASP A 546 -23.04 14.61 -8.88
CA ASP A 546 -23.11 15.30 -10.16
C ASP A 546 -24.46 16.00 -10.31
N SER A 547 -24.43 17.32 -10.50
CA SER A 547 -25.60 18.15 -10.79
C SER A 547 -25.45 18.73 -12.19
N ILE A 548 -26.18 18.20 -13.16
CA ILE A 548 -26.04 18.50 -14.60
C ILE A 548 -27.31 19.15 -15.11
N SER A 549 -27.19 20.37 -15.62
CA SER A 549 -28.27 21.10 -16.28
C SER A 549 -28.02 21.13 -17.79
N ILE A 550 -28.92 20.55 -18.57
CA ILE A 550 -28.83 20.54 -20.04
C ILE A 550 -29.87 21.50 -20.62
N ARG A 551 -29.38 22.54 -21.30
CA ARG A 551 -30.19 23.43 -22.14
C ARG A 551 -30.40 22.78 -23.49
N LEU A 552 -31.64 22.45 -23.81
CA LEU A 552 -32.01 21.80 -25.06
C LEU A 552 -32.02 22.84 -26.21
N PRO A 553 -31.64 22.44 -27.43
CA PRO A 553 -31.75 23.31 -28.60
C PRO A 553 -33.21 23.57 -28.97
N GLU A 554 -33.50 24.74 -29.52
CA GLU A 554 -34.82 25.08 -30.04
C GLU A 554 -35.27 24.08 -31.12
N GLY A 555 -36.58 23.84 -31.20
CA GLY A 555 -37.18 22.95 -32.19
C GLY A 555 -36.96 21.45 -31.93
N TYR A 556 -36.59 21.08 -30.69
CA TYR A 556 -36.58 19.69 -30.24
C TYR A 556 -37.51 19.49 -29.04
N GLU A 557 -38.16 18.33 -29.01
CA GLU A 557 -38.94 17.83 -27.89
C GLU A 557 -38.31 16.56 -27.32
N ILE A 558 -38.59 16.29 -26.04
CA ILE A 558 -38.10 15.09 -25.36
C ILE A 558 -38.98 13.91 -25.78
N GLU A 559 -38.37 12.94 -26.47
CA GLU A 559 -39.04 11.69 -26.84
C GLU A 559 -38.95 10.65 -25.71
N SER A 560 -37.80 10.60 -25.01
CA SER A 560 -37.60 9.68 -23.89
C SER A 560 -36.56 10.20 -22.90
N LEU A 561 -36.84 10.00 -21.61
CA LEU A 561 -35.89 10.16 -20.51
C LEU A 561 -35.52 8.79 -19.93
N PRO A 562 -34.28 8.59 -19.47
CA PRO A 562 -33.95 7.45 -18.62
C PRO A 562 -34.81 7.44 -17.35
N LYS A 563 -35.06 6.26 -16.81
CA LYS A 563 -35.76 6.12 -15.52
C LYS A 563 -34.84 6.57 -14.38
N PRO A 564 -35.39 7.18 -13.32
CA PRO A 564 -34.62 7.41 -12.10
C PRO A 564 -34.23 6.08 -11.46
N VAL A 565 -33.16 6.11 -10.68
CA VAL A 565 -32.65 4.97 -9.91
C VAL A 565 -32.57 5.38 -8.45
N ASP A 566 -33.04 4.55 -7.54
CA ASP A 566 -32.80 4.69 -6.10
C ASP A 566 -32.42 3.30 -5.58
N GLN A 567 -31.12 3.13 -5.31
CA GLN A 567 -30.54 1.86 -4.95
C GLN A 567 -29.75 2.01 -3.65
N GLU A 568 -30.02 1.12 -2.71
CA GLU A 568 -29.27 0.98 -1.46
C GLU A 568 -28.74 -0.44 -1.34
N SER A 569 -27.49 -0.55 -0.93
CA SER A 569 -26.82 -1.82 -0.65
C SER A 569 -25.85 -1.63 0.51
N LYS A 570 -25.28 -2.73 1.00
CA LYS A 570 -24.18 -2.68 1.97
C LYS A 570 -22.89 -2.03 1.44
N PHE A 571 -22.76 -1.84 0.11
CA PHE A 571 -21.60 -1.21 -0.50
C PHE A 571 -21.79 0.30 -0.72
N GLY A 572 -23.01 0.80 -0.55
CA GLY A 572 -23.30 2.21 -0.80
C GLY A 572 -24.74 2.50 -1.18
N LYS A 573 -25.00 3.78 -1.44
CA LYS A 573 -26.28 4.31 -1.90
C LYS A 573 -26.08 5.07 -3.20
N PHE A 574 -26.87 4.75 -4.20
CA PHE A 574 -26.90 5.46 -5.47
C PHE A 574 -28.30 5.99 -5.75
N ARG A 575 -28.40 7.30 -5.95
CA ARG A 575 -29.65 7.94 -6.38
C ARG A 575 -29.41 8.73 -7.65
N SER A 576 -30.30 8.55 -8.61
CA SER A 576 -30.34 9.24 -9.89
C SER A 576 -31.73 9.82 -10.09
N SER A 577 -31.82 11.15 -10.21
CA SER A 577 -33.07 11.85 -10.52
C SER A 577 -32.92 12.67 -11.78
N ILE A 578 -33.95 12.65 -12.62
CA ILE A 578 -34.01 13.42 -13.86
C ILE A 578 -35.34 14.17 -13.84
N THR A 579 -35.27 15.50 -13.87
CA THR A 579 -36.44 16.39 -13.78
C THR A 579 -36.41 17.42 -14.87
N LEU A 580 -37.59 17.83 -15.34
CA LEU A 580 -37.73 19.01 -16.19
C LEU A 580 -37.78 20.24 -15.30
N GLY A 581 -37.00 21.27 -15.62
CA GLY A 581 -37.16 22.57 -14.98
C GLY A 581 -37.62 23.63 -15.97
N ASP A 582 -37.49 24.88 -15.56
CA ASP A 582 -38.05 26.01 -16.29
C ASP A 582 -37.45 26.12 -17.70
N ALA A 583 -38.27 26.57 -18.66
CA ALA A 583 -37.93 26.72 -20.08
C ALA A 583 -37.51 25.42 -20.80
N GLY A 584 -37.86 24.24 -20.27
CA GLY A 584 -37.62 22.95 -20.93
C GLY A 584 -36.20 22.38 -20.71
N ASN A 585 -35.44 22.93 -19.77
CA ASN A 585 -34.14 22.39 -19.39
C ASN A 585 -34.29 21.05 -18.66
N VAL A 586 -33.34 20.14 -18.89
CA VAL A 586 -33.27 18.85 -18.17
C VAL A 586 -32.25 18.96 -17.04
N PHE A 587 -32.69 18.70 -15.82
CA PHE A 587 -31.85 18.65 -14.62
C PHE A 587 -31.63 17.21 -14.20
N ILE A 588 -30.37 16.80 -14.11
CA ILE A 588 -29.95 15.46 -13.72
C ILE A 588 -29.14 15.60 -12.44
N VAL A 589 -29.49 14.80 -11.42
CA VAL A 589 -28.68 14.69 -10.20
C VAL A 589 -28.33 13.23 -9.99
N HIS A 590 -27.03 12.95 -9.89
CA HIS A 590 -26.51 11.67 -9.45
C HIS A 590 -25.84 11.85 -8.10
N ARG A 591 -26.14 10.96 -7.16
CA ARG A 591 -25.53 10.94 -5.83
C ARG A 591 -25.10 9.53 -5.51
N LEU A 592 -23.79 9.29 -5.45
CA LEU A 592 -23.18 8.01 -5.09
C LEU A 592 -22.45 8.17 -3.76
N LEU A 593 -23.01 7.60 -2.69
CA LEU A 593 -22.28 7.36 -1.45
C LEU A 593 -21.71 5.94 -1.50
N TYR A 594 -20.40 5.82 -1.68
CA TYR A 594 -19.70 4.54 -1.77
C TYR A 594 -19.01 4.24 -0.44
N TYR A 595 -19.22 3.05 0.12
CA TYR A 595 -18.68 2.70 1.43
C TYR A 595 -17.31 2.04 1.37
N GLN A 596 -16.40 2.48 2.25
CA GLN A 596 -15.20 1.72 2.57
C GLN A 596 -15.62 0.39 3.22
N GLY A 597 -14.97 -0.71 2.85
CA GLY A 597 -15.24 -1.98 3.52
C GLY A 597 -14.37 -3.14 3.09
N ASN A 598 -14.42 -4.18 3.92
CA ASN A 598 -13.96 -5.52 3.61
C ASN A 598 -15.20 -6.43 3.63
N TYR A 599 -15.64 -6.86 2.46
CA TYR A 599 -16.87 -7.65 2.29
C TYR A 599 -16.52 -9.11 2.00
N PRO A 600 -17.29 -10.07 2.52
CA PRO A 600 -17.06 -11.49 2.25
C PRO A 600 -17.16 -11.82 0.75
N LYS A 601 -16.50 -12.88 0.30
CA LYS A 601 -16.41 -13.24 -1.13
C LYS A 601 -17.77 -13.56 -1.76
N GLU A 602 -18.71 -14.02 -0.94
CA GLU A 602 -20.08 -14.37 -1.30
C GLU A 602 -20.86 -13.15 -1.81
N ASP A 603 -20.43 -11.95 -1.43
CA ASP A 603 -21.05 -10.68 -1.78
C ASP A 603 -20.66 -10.17 -3.18
N TYR A 604 -19.80 -10.90 -3.90
CA TYR A 604 -19.20 -10.40 -5.14
C TYR A 604 -20.20 -10.20 -6.26
N THR A 605 -21.18 -11.08 -6.41
CA THR A 605 -22.25 -10.90 -7.40
C THR A 605 -23.04 -9.63 -7.10
N ASP A 606 -23.50 -9.44 -5.86
CA ASP A 606 -24.25 -8.24 -5.45
C ASP A 606 -23.41 -6.97 -5.64
N PHE A 607 -22.10 -7.05 -5.37
CA PHE A 607 -21.16 -5.95 -5.58
C PHE A 607 -21.04 -5.56 -7.05
N LEU A 608 -20.90 -6.55 -7.94
CA LEU A 608 -20.87 -6.31 -9.38
C LEU A 608 -22.20 -5.77 -9.89
N ASP A 609 -23.33 -6.27 -9.40
CA ASP A 609 -24.66 -5.79 -9.79
C ASP A 609 -24.90 -4.35 -9.33
N PHE A 610 -24.47 -3.99 -8.12
CA PHE A 610 -24.48 -2.61 -7.63
C PHE A 610 -23.68 -1.69 -8.56
N ARG A 611 -22.43 -2.06 -8.89
CA ARG A 611 -21.57 -1.27 -9.80
C ARG A 611 -22.12 -1.22 -11.22
N LYS A 612 -22.65 -2.33 -11.73
CA LYS A 612 -23.20 -2.43 -13.09
C LYS A 612 -24.45 -1.56 -13.24
N SER A 613 -25.31 -1.52 -12.22
CA SER A 613 -26.48 -0.64 -12.18
C SER A 613 -26.06 0.84 -12.30
N ILE A 614 -25.08 1.26 -11.50
CA ILE A 614 -24.53 2.64 -11.54
C ILE A 614 -23.91 2.94 -12.91
N ALA A 615 -23.04 2.06 -13.42
CA ALA A 615 -22.39 2.23 -14.71
C ALA A 615 -23.40 2.31 -15.88
N THR A 616 -24.48 1.51 -15.80
CA THR A 616 -25.58 1.56 -16.77
C THR A 616 -26.29 2.90 -16.72
N GLN A 617 -26.54 3.44 -15.51
CA GLN A 617 -27.19 4.74 -15.37
C GLN A 617 -26.31 5.87 -15.87
N TYR A 618 -25.01 5.89 -15.54
CA TYR A 618 -24.09 6.89 -16.09
C TYR A 618 -24.00 6.85 -17.61
N GLY A 619 -24.10 5.65 -18.22
CA GLY A 619 -24.13 5.48 -19.66
C GLY A 619 -25.49 5.73 -20.34
N ALA A 620 -26.54 6.07 -19.57
CA ALA A 620 -27.87 6.27 -20.12
C ALA A 620 -27.97 7.55 -20.96
N LYS A 621 -28.98 7.62 -21.84
CA LYS A 621 -29.15 8.72 -22.79
C LYS A 621 -30.58 9.24 -22.79
N ILE A 622 -30.71 10.56 -22.89
CA ILE A 622 -31.96 11.24 -23.28
C ILE A 622 -32.09 11.12 -24.80
N ILE A 623 -33.33 10.93 -25.27
CA ILE A 623 -33.66 10.94 -26.71
C ILE A 623 -34.50 12.18 -26.97
N LEU A 624 -34.02 13.04 -27.87
CA LEU A 624 -34.75 14.19 -28.39
C LEU A 624 -35.22 13.90 -29.81
N LYS A 625 -36.41 14.38 -30.17
CA LYS A 625 -36.96 14.36 -31.53
C LYS A 625 -37.17 15.80 -31.99
N LYS A 626 -36.89 16.09 -33.27
CA LYS A 626 -37.18 17.42 -33.83
C LYS A 626 -38.71 17.66 -33.86
N SER A 627 -39.16 18.77 -33.28
CA SER A 627 -40.57 19.17 -33.23
C SER A 627 -41.09 19.54 -34.63
N GLY A 628 -42.31 19.12 -34.97
CA GLY A 628 -42.97 19.48 -36.24
C GLY A 628 -43.10 18.37 -37.29
N GLU A 629 -43.43 17.15 -36.85
CA GLU A 629 -44.27 16.16 -37.56
C GLU A 629 -44.79 15.09 -36.58
#